data_AF-A0A6M4IJZ6-F1
#
_entry.id   AF-A0A6M4IJZ6-F1
#
_cell.length_a   1.000
_cell.length_b   1.000
_cell.length_c   1.000
_cell.angle_alpha   90.00
_cell.angle_beta   90.00
_cell.angle_gamma   90.00
#
_symmetry.space_group_name_H-M   'P 1'
#
loop_
_entity.id
_entity.type
_entity.pdbx_description
1 polymer ?
#
loop_
_entity_poly.entity_id
_entity_poly.type
_entity_poly.pdbx_seq_one_letter_code
_entity_poly.pdbx_strand_id
1 'polypeptide(L)'
;MITTVAVRRAAMGLVALVTVAGSGCHRAERAPAPLMPVLPRIPRDAARYEIDAVDDSTATFRVFESRGLRVGLSAYAVDPVHRDALVARLTILRRDSTTATALVTSQVARVTTDHFLLVPPPRRAWWRTKLFWIGTVVGGAIGAGTTAAIR
;
A
#
# COMPACT_ATOMS: atom_id res chain seq x y z
N MET A 1 -5.76 56.53 -52.94
CA MET A 1 -6.57 55.62 -53.78
C MET A 1 -6.85 54.38 -52.93
N ILE A 2 -8.11 54.20 -52.55
CA ILE A 2 -8.61 53.24 -51.54
C ILE A 2 -9.22 52.04 -52.29
N THR A 3 -8.85 50.81 -51.92
CA THR A 3 -9.56 49.57 -52.32
C THR A 3 -9.24 48.46 -51.27
N THR A 4 -10.12 48.13 -50.31
CA THR A 4 -11.06 46.95 -50.25
C THR A 4 -10.34 45.58 -50.35
N VAL A 5 -10.58 44.49 -49.59
CA VAL A 5 -11.73 43.90 -48.86
C VAL A 5 -11.20 42.90 -47.81
N ALA A 6 -11.93 42.73 -46.70
CA ALA A 6 -11.73 41.68 -45.69
C ALA A 6 -12.17 40.27 -46.14
N VAL A 7 -11.44 39.22 -45.76
CA VAL A 7 -11.97 37.83 -45.78
C VAL A 7 -11.76 37.18 -44.42
N ARG A 8 -12.86 37.03 -43.69
CA ARG A 8 -13.06 36.08 -42.59
C ARG A 8 -13.17 34.66 -43.17
N ARG A 9 -12.56 33.66 -42.51
CA ARG A 9 -13.02 32.26 -42.35
C ARG A 9 -11.93 31.53 -41.53
N ALA A 10 -12.11 31.32 -40.23
CA ALA A 10 -12.81 30.18 -39.64
C ALA A 10 -12.24 28.83 -40.12
N ALA A 11 -11.29 28.29 -39.36
CA ALA A 11 -10.96 26.88 -39.30
C ALA A 11 -10.68 26.59 -37.81
N MET A 12 -11.74 26.40 -37.02
CA MET A 12 -12.27 25.09 -36.67
C MET A 12 -11.14 24.17 -36.19
N GLY A 13 -10.80 24.37 -34.91
CA GLY A 13 -9.81 23.58 -34.20
C GLY A 13 -10.20 22.11 -34.19
N LEU A 14 -9.23 21.29 -34.58
CA LEU A 14 -9.28 19.84 -34.59
C LEU A 14 -9.45 19.34 -33.15
N VAL A 15 -10.66 18.92 -32.80
CA VAL A 15 -10.96 18.21 -31.55
C VAL A 15 -10.30 16.84 -31.65
N ALA A 16 -9.14 16.67 -30.99
CA ALA A 16 -8.51 15.38 -30.82
C ALA A 16 -9.33 14.54 -29.83
N LEU A 17 -10.25 13.75 -30.37
CA LEU A 17 -10.98 12.72 -29.65
C LEU A 17 -9.98 11.64 -29.19
N VAL A 18 -9.59 11.64 -27.91
CA VAL A 18 -8.81 10.53 -27.34
C VAL A 18 -9.75 9.34 -27.16
N THR A 19 -9.89 8.53 -28.21
CA THR A 19 -10.48 7.19 -28.12
C THR A 19 -9.52 6.30 -27.35
N VAL A 20 -9.88 5.95 -26.11
CA VAL A 20 -9.27 4.85 -25.37
C VAL A 20 -9.69 3.56 -26.08
N ALA A 21 -8.89 3.15 -27.06
CA ALA A 21 -9.02 1.85 -27.71
C ALA A 21 -8.69 0.77 -26.67
N GLY A 22 -9.72 0.04 -26.25
CA GLY A 22 -9.59 -1.20 -25.50
C GLY A 22 -8.93 -2.25 -26.40
N SER A 23 -7.61 -2.28 -26.41
CA SER A 23 -6.83 -3.36 -27.00
C SER A 23 -6.93 -4.59 -26.09
N GLY A 24 -7.98 -5.37 -26.31
CA GLY A 24 -8.07 -6.76 -25.89
C GLY A 24 -6.99 -7.58 -26.57
N CYS A 25 -5.78 -7.54 -26.02
CA CYS A 25 -4.76 -8.52 -26.36
C CYS A 25 -5.10 -9.82 -25.66
N HIS A 26 -5.56 -10.81 -26.43
CA HIS A 26 -5.65 -12.21 -26.06
C HIS A 26 -4.32 -12.68 -25.44
N ARG A 27 -4.25 -12.62 -24.11
CA ARG A 27 -3.16 -13.20 -23.34
C ARG A 27 -3.46 -14.69 -23.22
N ALA A 28 -2.71 -15.50 -23.95
CA ALA A 28 -2.71 -16.95 -23.81
C ALA A 28 -2.69 -17.30 -22.30
N GLU A 29 -3.74 -17.96 -21.86
CA GLU A 29 -3.94 -18.39 -20.48
C GLU A 29 -2.94 -19.51 -20.19
N ARG A 30 -1.73 -19.11 -19.82
CA ARG A 30 -0.73 -19.99 -19.25
C ARG A 30 -1.34 -20.55 -17.98
N ALA A 31 -1.45 -21.88 -17.89
CA ALA A 31 -1.91 -22.58 -16.69
C ALA A 31 -1.31 -21.90 -15.44
N PRO A 32 -2.13 -21.58 -14.42
CA PRO A 32 -1.62 -20.93 -13.23
C PRO A 32 -0.51 -21.82 -12.68
N ALA A 33 0.72 -21.28 -12.66
CA ALA A 33 1.80 -21.91 -11.93
C ALA A 33 1.26 -22.25 -10.54
N PRO A 34 1.56 -23.44 -9.98
CA PRO A 34 1.15 -23.76 -8.62
C PRO A 34 1.51 -22.55 -7.77
N LEU A 35 0.52 -22.01 -7.06
CA LEU A 35 0.67 -20.89 -6.16
C LEU A 35 1.62 -21.34 -5.05
N MET A 36 2.91 -21.38 -5.36
CA MET A 36 3.96 -21.45 -4.36
C MET A 36 3.61 -20.33 -3.40
N PRO A 37 3.42 -20.61 -2.10
CA PRO A 37 3.18 -19.57 -1.14
C PRO A 37 4.34 -18.60 -1.31
N VAL A 38 4.08 -17.43 -1.89
CA VAL A 38 5.06 -16.36 -1.96
C VAL A 38 5.22 -15.99 -0.50
N LEU A 39 6.24 -16.54 0.14
CA LEU A 39 6.60 -16.20 1.50
C LEU A 39 6.69 -14.68 1.49
N PRO A 40 5.84 -13.99 2.29
CA PRO A 40 5.79 -12.55 2.26
C PRO A 40 7.19 -12.05 2.52
N ARG A 41 7.79 -11.41 1.51
CA ARG A 41 9.12 -10.82 1.65
C ARG A 41 9.03 -9.85 2.81
N ILE A 42 9.78 -10.15 3.88
CA ILE A 42 9.82 -9.33 5.07
C ILE A 42 10.08 -7.87 4.64
N PRO A 43 9.18 -6.94 4.94
CA PRO A 43 9.34 -5.55 4.52
C PRO A 43 10.60 -4.94 5.12
N ARG A 44 11.43 -4.31 4.27
CA ARG A 44 12.72 -3.72 4.70
C ARG A 44 12.56 -2.52 5.64
N ASP A 45 11.36 -1.95 5.67
CA ASP A 45 10.93 -0.81 6.49
C ASP A 45 10.17 -1.26 7.76
N ALA A 46 10.17 -2.55 8.08
CA ALA A 46 9.56 -3.06 9.29
C ALA A 46 10.33 -2.60 10.54
N ALA A 47 9.61 -2.09 11.53
CA ALA A 47 10.18 -1.77 12.83
C ALA A 47 10.54 -3.05 13.57
N ARG A 48 11.73 -3.07 14.18
CA ARG A 48 12.24 -4.19 14.97
C ARG A 48 11.93 -3.98 16.44
N TYR A 49 11.41 -5.01 17.09
CA TYR A 49 11.15 -5.02 18.53
C TYR A 49 11.72 -6.27 19.15
N GLU A 50 12.27 -6.11 20.34
CA GLU A 50 12.73 -7.21 21.18
C GLU A 50 11.54 -7.79 21.94
N ILE A 51 11.50 -9.11 22.08
CA ILE A 51 10.46 -9.81 22.81
C ILE A 51 10.87 -9.90 24.27
N ASP A 52 10.13 -9.21 25.15
CA ASP A 52 10.40 -9.19 26.59
C ASP A 52 9.96 -10.49 27.26
N ALA A 53 8.79 -11.02 26.87
CA ALA A 53 8.28 -12.28 27.41
C ALA A 53 7.37 -12.98 26.40
N VAL A 54 7.34 -14.31 26.50
CA VAL A 54 6.50 -15.21 25.72
C VAL A 54 5.69 -16.06 26.68
N ASP A 55 4.39 -16.10 26.44
CA ASP A 55 3.40 -16.95 27.11
C ASP A 55 2.89 -18.01 26.11
N ASP A 56 1.92 -18.84 26.50
CA ASP A 56 1.45 -20.00 25.72
C ASP A 56 1.09 -19.68 24.26
N SER A 57 0.43 -18.54 24.02
CA SER A 57 0.06 -18.11 22.67
C SER A 57 0.24 -16.61 22.45
N THR A 58 0.87 -15.91 23.40
CA THR A 58 1.05 -14.46 23.34
C THR A 58 2.50 -14.08 23.57
N ALA A 59 2.96 -13.08 22.84
CA ALA A 59 4.27 -12.47 23.06
C ALA A 59 4.08 -11.00 23.46
N THR A 60 4.80 -10.58 24.49
CA THR A 60 4.85 -9.19 24.95
C THR A 60 6.19 -8.56 24.58
N PHE A 61 6.15 -7.32 24.12
CA PHE A 61 7.32 -6.57 23.68
C PHE A 61 7.19 -5.09 24.03
N ARG A 62 8.32 -4.38 24.09
CA ARG A 62 8.36 -2.95 24.38
C ARG A 62 7.94 -2.12 23.18
N VAL A 63 7.05 -1.17 23.41
CA VAL A 63 6.66 -0.18 22.42
C VAL A 63 7.62 0.99 22.57
N PHE A 64 8.76 0.94 21.87
CA PHE A 64 9.61 2.11 21.70
C PHE A 64 8.84 3.22 20.94
N GLU A 65 9.41 4.43 20.83
CA GLU A 65 8.82 5.65 20.22
C GLU A 65 8.22 5.50 18.78
N SER A 66 8.31 4.31 18.20
CA SER A 66 7.61 3.87 17.00
C SER A 66 6.11 4.22 16.97
N ARG A 67 5.80 5.36 16.35
CA ARG A 67 4.42 5.87 16.14
C ARG A 67 3.54 4.95 15.26
N GLY A 68 4.10 3.90 14.67
CA GLY A 68 3.44 3.03 13.70
C GLY A 68 2.60 1.89 14.29
N LEU A 69 2.76 1.57 15.57
CA LEU A 69 2.13 0.39 16.16
C LEU A 69 0.62 0.59 16.38
N ARG A 70 -0.19 -0.31 15.81
CA ARG A 70 -1.66 -0.31 15.94
C ARG A 70 -2.16 -1.73 16.22
N VAL A 71 -3.24 -1.82 16.99
CA VAL A 71 -3.98 -3.07 17.20
C VAL A 71 -4.49 -3.59 15.85
N GLY A 72 -4.48 -4.91 15.68
CA GLY A 72 -4.89 -5.60 14.45
C GLY A 72 -3.81 -5.67 13.37
N LEU A 73 -2.64 -5.07 13.57
CA LEU A 73 -1.52 -5.25 12.63
C LEU A 73 -0.94 -6.66 12.75
N SER A 74 -0.59 -7.24 11.60
CA SER A 74 0.23 -8.44 11.55
C SER A 74 1.68 -8.10 11.88
N ALA A 75 2.31 -8.94 12.68
CA ALA A 75 3.72 -8.92 13.00
C ALA A 75 4.35 -10.28 12.65
N TYR A 76 5.67 -10.31 12.52
CA TYR A 76 6.42 -11.50 12.16
C TYR A 76 7.56 -11.70 13.16
N ALA A 77 7.57 -12.82 13.86
CA ALA A 77 8.72 -13.22 14.66
C ALA A 77 9.77 -13.84 13.73
N VAL A 78 11.01 -13.37 13.83
CA VAL A 78 12.13 -13.83 13.02
C VAL A 78 13.33 -14.20 13.87
N ASP A 79 14.09 -15.17 13.38
CA ASP A 79 15.35 -15.59 13.99
C ASP A 79 16.55 -14.88 13.36
N PRO A 80 17.25 -14.00 14.11
CA PRO A 80 18.39 -13.26 13.60
C PRO A 80 19.60 -14.16 13.29
N VAL A 81 19.75 -15.29 13.98
CA VAL A 81 20.85 -16.24 13.79
C VAL A 81 20.71 -16.94 12.44
N HIS A 82 19.47 -17.20 12.03
CA HIS A 82 19.14 -17.92 10.80
C HIS A 82 18.70 -16.99 9.65
N ARG A 83 19.37 -15.84 9.48
CA ARG A 83 19.13 -14.87 8.38
C ARG A 83 17.70 -14.32 8.35
N ASP A 84 17.16 -13.93 9.50
CA ASP A 84 15.79 -13.44 9.67
C ASP A 84 14.75 -14.48 9.20
N ALA A 85 14.99 -15.77 9.47
CA ALA A 85 14.05 -16.83 9.13
C ALA A 85 12.71 -16.62 9.85
N LEU A 86 11.59 -16.85 9.16
CA LEU A 86 10.26 -16.69 9.73
C LEU A 86 9.97 -17.80 10.75
N VAL A 87 9.74 -17.41 12.00
CA VAL A 87 9.45 -18.32 13.12
C VAL A 87 7.95 -18.40 13.37
N ALA A 88 7.29 -17.25 13.40
CA ALA A 88 5.84 -17.17 13.61
C ALA A 88 5.25 -15.89 13.02
N ARG A 89 3.94 -15.93 12.76
CA ARG A 89 3.13 -14.76 12.46
C ARG A 89 2.24 -14.45 13.64
N LEU A 90 2.23 -13.18 14.02
CA LEU A 90 1.49 -12.69 15.16
C LEU A 90 0.53 -11.59 14.74
N THR A 91 -0.49 -11.34 15.55
CA THR A 91 -1.39 -10.19 15.40
C THR A 91 -1.42 -9.40 16.71
N ILE A 92 -1.23 -8.09 16.64
CA ILE A 92 -1.22 -7.22 17.80
C ILE A 92 -2.64 -7.14 18.38
N LEU A 93 -2.83 -7.60 19.61
CA LEU A 93 -4.13 -7.58 20.30
C LEU A 93 -4.30 -6.31 21.13
N ARG A 94 -3.26 -5.95 21.88
CA ARG A 94 -3.29 -4.82 22.81
C ARG A 94 -2.01 -4.02 22.68
N ARG A 95 -2.14 -2.71 22.86
CA ARG A 95 -1.05 -1.77 22.97
C ARG A 95 -1.33 -0.87 24.17
N ASP A 96 -0.38 -0.82 25.08
CA ASP A 96 -0.31 0.11 26.20
C ASP A 96 0.72 1.22 25.91
N SER A 97 1.02 2.05 26.90
CA SER A 97 1.97 3.16 26.75
C SER A 97 3.42 2.70 26.57
N THR A 98 3.79 1.59 27.20
CA THR A 98 5.18 1.08 27.25
C THR A 98 5.33 -0.31 26.63
N THR A 99 4.25 -1.10 26.57
CA THR A 99 4.26 -2.49 26.14
C THR A 99 3.13 -2.79 25.16
N ALA A 100 3.29 -3.85 24.38
CA ALA A 100 2.25 -4.38 23.52
C ALA A 100 2.24 -5.89 23.58
N THR A 101 1.05 -6.46 23.39
CA THR A 101 0.81 -7.90 23.39
C THR A 101 0.34 -8.32 22.01
N ALA A 102 1.01 -9.32 21.44
CA ALA A 102 0.64 -9.93 20.18
C ALA A 102 0.27 -11.39 20.38
N LEU A 103 -0.78 -11.84 19.69
CA LEU A 103 -1.21 -13.23 19.65
C LEU A 103 -0.52 -13.95 18.51
N VAL A 104 0.01 -15.14 18.77
CA VAL A 104 0.55 -16.03 17.74
C VAL A 104 -0.62 -16.60 16.93
N THR A 105 -0.63 -16.28 15.63
CA THR A 105 -1.68 -16.72 14.69
C THR A 105 -1.26 -17.90 13.83
N SER A 106 0.04 -18.01 13.54
CA SER A 106 0.61 -19.18 12.88
C SER A 106 2.05 -19.36 13.36
N GLN A 107 2.47 -20.58 13.61
CA GLN A 107 3.82 -20.90 14.07
C GLN A 107 4.47 -21.92 13.15
N VAL A 108 5.74 -21.70 12.84
CA VAL A 108 6.61 -22.66 12.14
C VAL A 108 7.56 -23.30 13.16
N ALA A 109 8.05 -22.50 14.11
CA ALA A 109 8.86 -22.95 15.24
C ALA A 109 8.43 -22.24 16.54
N ARG A 110 8.96 -22.72 17.67
CA ARG A 110 8.68 -22.15 19.00
C ARG A 110 9.22 -20.72 19.09
N VAL A 111 8.35 -19.78 19.45
CA VAL A 111 8.76 -18.39 19.71
C VAL A 111 9.47 -18.32 21.06
N THR A 112 10.61 -17.63 21.10
CA THR A 112 11.40 -17.37 22.31
C THR A 112 11.76 -15.88 22.38
N THR A 113 12.32 -15.44 23.51
CA THR A 113 12.76 -14.05 23.73
C THR A 113 13.97 -13.65 22.88
N ASP A 114 14.75 -14.61 22.36
CA ASP A 114 15.90 -14.35 21.49
C ASP A 114 15.49 -13.94 20.07
N HIS A 115 14.20 -14.07 19.75
CA HIS A 115 13.65 -13.71 18.45
C HIS A 115 13.27 -12.23 18.41
N PHE A 116 13.37 -11.65 17.22
CA PHE A 116 12.93 -10.29 16.99
C PHE A 116 11.54 -10.28 16.37
N LEU A 117 10.72 -9.33 16.80
CA LEU A 117 9.42 -9.07 16.21
C LEU A 117 9.54 -7.95 15.17
N LEU A 118 9.12 -8.23 13.94
CA LEU A 118 9.07 -7.29 12.84
C LEU A 118 7.64 -6.84 12.60
N VAL A 119 7.39 -5.54 12.76
CA VAL A 119 6.07 -4.96 12.47
C VAL A 119 6.17 -4.06 11.24
N PRO A 120 5.49 -4.41 10.14
CA PRO A 120 5.44 -3.54 8.97
C PRO A 120 4.65 -2.26 9.27
N PRO A 121 4.98 -1.15 8.61
CA PRO A 121 4.23 0.09 8.80
C PRO A 121 2.78 -0.08 8.34
N PRO A 122 1.84 0.61 9.00
CA PRO A 122 0.43 0.54 8.62
C PRO A 122 0.27 1.06 7.19
N ARG A 123 -0.29 0.21 6.30
CA ARG A 123 -0.57 0.60 4.93
C ARG A 123 -1.61 1.72 4.94
N ARG A 124 -1.25 2.89 4.43
CA ARG A 124 -2.22 3.98 4.22
C ARG A 124 -3.08 3.62 3.03
N ALA A 125 -4.40 3.70 3.18
CA ALA A 125 -5.31 3.51 2.07
C ALA A 125 -5.05 4.58 1.00
N TRP A 126 -5.02 4.17 -0.28
CA TRP A 126 -4.62 5.02 -1.40
C TRP A 126 -5.44 6.32 -1.50
N TRP A 127 -6.76 6.24 -1.23
CA TRP A 127 -7.69 7.38 -1.22
C TRP A 127 -7.42 8.41 -0.11
N ARG A 128 -6.64 8.05 0.92
CA ARG A 128 -6.21 8.98 1.98
C ARG A 128 -4.96 9.79 1.59
N THR A 129 -4.40 9.55 0.41
CA THR A 129 -3.20 10.25 -0.06
C THR A 129 -3.57 11.61 -0.65
N LYS A 130 -2.80 12.67 -0.36
CA LYS A 130 -3.03 14.02 -0.91
C LYS A 130 -3.10 14.02 -2.45
N LEU A 131 -2.25 13.22 -3.09
CA LEU A 131 -2.22 13.05 -4.54
C LEU A 131 -3.56 12.61 -5.13
N PHE A 132 -4.29 11.72 -4.44
CA PHE A 132 -5.61 11.30 -4.89
C PHE A 132 -6.58 12.49 -4.97
N TRP A 133 -6.58 13.33 -3.93
CA TRP A 133 -7.44 14.51 -3.88
C TRP A 133 -7.00 15.60 -4.86
N ILE A 134 -5.70 15.80 -5.04
CA ILE A 134 -5.18 16.73 -6.06
C ILE A 134 -5.66 16.29 -7.45
N GLY A 135 -5.50 15.01 -7.79
CA GLY A 135 -5.98 14.47 -9.07
C GLY A 135 -7.49 14.63 -9.24
N THR A 136 -8.26 14.40 -8.17
CA THR A 136 -9.72 14.57 -8.18
C THR A 136 -10.12 16.03 -8.44
N VAL A 137 -9.47 16.99 -7.78
CA VAL A 137 -9.74 18.43 -7.95
C VAL A 137 -9.35 18.90 -9.36
N VAL A 138 -8.16 18.52 -9.84
CA VAL A 138 -7.68 18.89 -11.18
C VAL A 138 -8.58 18.30 -12.26
N GLY A 139 -8.92 17.01 -12.15
CA GLY A 139 -9.84 16.36 -13.09
C GLY A 139 -11.22 17.00 -13.10
N GLY A 140 -11.76 17.35 -11.92
CA GLY A 140 -13.03 18.05 -11.79
C GLY A 140 -13.01 19.44 -12.45
N ALA A 141 -11.94 20.21 -12.27
CA ALA A 141 -11.79 21.54 -12.88
C ALA A 141 -11.73 21.47 -14.41
N ILE A 142 -10.98 20.50 -14.97
CA ILE A 142 -10.89 20.29 -16.42
C ILE A 142 -12.26 19.85 -16.97
N GLY A 143 -12.93 18.90 -16.32
CA GLY A 143 -14.25 18.42 -16.75
C GLY A 143 -15.32 19.50 -16.71
N ALA A 144 -15.34 20.34 -15.66
CA ALA A 144 -16.24 21.49 -15.60
C ALA A 144 -15.94 22.49 -16.72
N GLY A 145 -14.65 22.79 -16.95
CA GLY A 145 -14.21 23.71 -18.01
C GLY A 145 -14.60 23.23 -19.41
N THR A 146 -14.50 21.94 -19.71
CA THR A 146 -14.90 21.39 -21.01
C THR A 146 -16.42 21.43 -21.18
N THR A 147 -17.22 21.11 -20.15
CA THR A 147 -18.68 21.24 -20.24
C THR A 147 -19.14 22.69 -20.40
N ALA A 148 -18.45 23.65 -19.80
CA ALA A 148 -18.75 25.07 -19.96
C ALA A 148 -18.39 25.60 -21.36
N ALA A 149 -17.34 25.08 -21.99
CA ALA A 149 -16.88 25.49 -23.32
C ALA A 149 -17.73 24.92 -24.49
N ILE A 150 -18.52 23.88 -24.23
CA ILE A 150 -19.38 23.22 -25.24
C ILE A 150 -20.82 23.80 -25.23
N ARG A 151 -21.12 24.72 -24.31
CA ARG A 151 -22.44 25.34 -24.16
C ARG A 151 -22.53 26.67 -24.92
#